data_AF-A0AA42UFN1-F1
#
_entry.id   AF-A0AA42UFN1-F1
#
_cell.length_a   1.000
_cell.length_b   1.000
_cell.length_c   1.000
_cell.angle_alpha   90.00
_cell.angle_beta   90.00
_cell.angle_gamma   90.00
#
_symmetry.space_group_name_H-M   'P 1'
#
loop_
_entity.id
_entity.type
_entity.pdbx_description
1 polymer ?
#
loop_
_entity_poly.entity_id
_entity_poly.type
_entity_poly.pdbx_seq_one_letter_code
_entity_poly.pdbx_strand_id
1 'polypeptide(L)'
;MNGKLDTTYSHHASCRMQQRGIAPELVEVLLNIGCSTYHKGRELVYIARKGLAMLQASWGLPAEFCQRLRRHYLVLQGGEIVTVGHKTTHFKRDRH
;
A
#
# COMPACT_ATOMS: atom_id res chain seq x y z
N MET A 1 15.97 -14.39 -7.00
CA MET A 1 15.63 -13.04 -6.51
C MET A 1 14.60 -12.48 -7.47
N ASN A 2 13.34 -12.42 -7.05
CA ASN A 2 12.18 -12.13 -7.90
C ASN A 2 12.27 -10.71 -8.46
N GLY A 3 11.96 -10.59 -9.76
CA GLY A 3 12.07 -9.35 -10.51
C GLY A 3 11.39 -8.19 -9.81
N LYS A 4 12.09 -7.06 -9.74
CA LYS A 4 11.48 -5.77 -9.50
C LYS A 4 10.32 -5.65 -10.47
N LEU A 5 9.09 -5.57 -9.96
CA LEU A 5 7.99 -5.06 -10.74
C LEU A 5 8.34 -3.59 -10.99
N ASP A 6 8.82 -3.25 -12.18
CA ASP A 6 8.99 -1.88 -12.66
C ASP A 6 7.60 -1.25 -12.77
N THR A 7 7.03 -0.95 -11.61
CA THR A 7 5.67 -0.46 -11.47
C THR A 7 5.76 1.04 -11.61
N THR A 8 5.22 1.58 -12.69
CA THR A 8 5.23 3.02 -12.95
C THR A 8 4.15 3.73 -12.15
N TYR A 9 4.42 4.98 -11.77
CA TYR A 9 3.42 5.86 -11.17
C TYR A 9 2.68 6.64 -12.25
N SER A 10 1.36 6.56 -12.23
CA SER A 10 0.53 7.53 -12.94
C SER A 10 0.74 8.94 -12.37
N HIS A 11 0.45 9.98 -13.17
CA HIS A 11 0.46 11.36 -12.71
C HIS A 11 -0.44 11.58 -11.47
N HIS A 12 -1.59 10.89 -11.42
CA HIS A 12 -2.49 10.94 -10.26
C HIS A 12 -1.85 10.38 -9.00
N ALA A 13 -1.16 9.24 -9.09
CA ALA A 13 -0.47 8.62 -7.97
C ALA A 13 0.65 9.51 -7.44
N SER A 14 1.51 10.03 -8.32
CA SER A 14 2.61 10.92 -7.95
C SER A 14 2.12 12.19 -7.24
N CYS A 15 1.06 12.82 -7.76
CA CYS A 15 0.46 13.99 -7.13
C CYS A 15 -0.13 13.67 -5.74
N ARG A 16 -0.82 12.53 -5.60
CA ARG A 16 -1.37 12.06 -4.31
C ARG A 16 -0.29 11.77 -3.28
N MET A 17 0.84 11.18 -3.70
CA MET A 17 1.98 10.93 -2.82
C MET A 17 2.54 12.24 -2.26
N GLN A 18 2.77 13.22 -3.13
CA GLN A 18 3.26 14.55 -2.74
C GLN A 18 2.29 15.23 -1.76
N GLN A 19 0.99 15.29 -2.11
CA GLN A 19 -0.03 15.94 -1.27
C GLN A 19 -0.18 15.31 0.11
N ARG A 20 0.11 14.02 0.25
CA ARG A 20 -0.10 13.25 1.49
C ARG A 20 1.19 12.90 2.22
N GLY A 21 2.33 13.38 1.75
CA GLY A 21 3.64 13.06 2.33
C GLY A 21 3.94 11.56 2.35
N ILE A 22 3.54 10.84 1.30
CA ILE A 22 3.80 9.39 1.20
C ILE A 22 5.12 9.19 0.45
N ALA A 23 6.09 8.64 1.16
CA ALA A 23 7.41 8.39 0.62
C ALA A 23 7.40 7.17 -0.34
N PRO A 24 8.21 7.17 -1.43
CA PRO A 24 8.32 6.03 -2.35
C PRO A 24 8.70 4.71 -1.68
N GLU A 25 9.53 4.75 -0.63
CA GLU A 25 9.96 3.58 0.13
C GLU A 25 8.76 2.86 0.77
N LEU A 26 7.72 3.60 1.14
CA LEU A 26 6.49 3.02 1.66
C LEU A 26 5.74 2.23 0.59
N VAL A 27 5.77 2.69 -0.65
CA VAL A 27 5.17 1.99 -1.79
C VAL A 27 5.93 0.69 -2.05
N GLU A 28 7.26 0.71 -1.97
CA GLU A 28 8.06 -0.51 -2.08
C GLU A 28 7.73 -1.52 -0.99
N VAL A 29 7.54 -1.07 0.26
CA VAL A 29 7.09 -1.94 1.36
C VAL A 29 5.72 -2.55 1.05
N LEU A 30 4.79 -1.77 0.52
CA LEU A 30 3.47 -2.28 0.11
C LEU A 30 3.57 -3.32 -1.01
N LEU A 31 4.42 -3.10 -2.01
CA LEU A 31 4.59 -4.07 -3.11
C LEU A 31 5.29 -5.35 -2.66
N ASN A 32 6.24 -5.26 -1.73
CA ASN A 32 7.01 -6.41 -1.25
C ASN A 32 6.28 -7.25 -0.20
N ILE A 33 5.54 -6.60 0.70
CA ILE A 33 4.97 -7.23 1.91
C ILE A 33 3.44 -7.22 1.91
N GLY A 34 2.83 -6.37 1.09
CA GLY A 34 1.39 -6.26 0.99
C GLY A 34 0.76 -7.50 0.40
N CYS A 35 -0.50 -7.70 0.74
CA CYS A 35 -1.37 -8.62 0.03
C CYS A 35 -2.29 -7.82 -0.89
N SER A 36 -2.69 -8.45 -2.00
CA SER A 36 -3.59 -7.84 -2.95
C SER A 36 -5.00 -8.44 -2.89
N THR A 37 -5.98 -7.63 -3.27
CA THR A 37 -7.36 -8.04 -3.48
C THR A 37 -7.92 -7.35 -4.71
N TYR A 38 -8.70 -8.07 -5.52
CA TYR A 38 -9.34 -7.50 -6.69
C TYR A 38 -10.72 -6.96 -6.34
N HIS A 39 -10.99 -5.71 -6.72
CA HIS A 39 -12.30 -5.09 -6.55
C HIS A 39 -12.63 -4.24 -7.79
N LYS A 40 -13.75 -4.55 -8.45
CA LYS A 40 -14.26 -3.83 -9.65
C LYS A 40 -13.19 -3.61 -10.73
N GLY A 41 -12.43 -4.66 -11.05
CA GLY A 41 -11.40 -4.62 -12.11
C GLY A 41 -10.10 -3.88 -11.73
N ARG A 42 -9.92 -3.54 -10.44
CA ARG A 42 -8.69 -2.95 -9.93
C ARG A 42 -8.10 -3.81 -8.84
N GLU A 43 -6.78 -3.78 -8.72
CA GLU A 43 -6.06 -4.48 -7.68
C GLU A 43 -5.73 -3.51 -6.56
N LEU A 44 -6.14 -3.84 -5.35
CA LEU A 44 -5.87 -3.06 -4.14
C LEU A 44 -4.81 -3.81 -3.33
N VAL A 45 -3.66 -3.18 -3.11
CA VAL A 45 -2.59 -3.74 -2.28
C VAL A 45 -2.52 -2.99 -0.95
N TYR A 46 -2.43 -3.75 0.14
CA TYR A 46 -2.40 -3.25 1.51
C TYR A 46 -1.68 -4.24 2.43
N ILE A 47 -1.26 -3.79 3.62
CA ILE A 47 -0.60 -4.68 4.57
C ILE A 47 -1.64 -5.34 5.49
N ALA A 48 -1.78 -6.66 5.39
CA ALA A 48 -2.58 -7.46 6.32
C ALA A 48 -1.88 -7.71 7.65
N ARG A 49 -2.61 -8.22 8.64
CA ARG A 49 -2.08 -8.52 9.98
C ARG A 49 -0.83 -9.41 9.94
N LYS A 50 -0.78 -10.41 9.05
CA LYS A 50 0.39 -11.28 8.87
C LYS A 50 1.62 -10.51 8.41
N GLY A 51 1.46 -9.60 7.44
CA GLY A 51 2.55 -8.73 6.98
C GLY A 51 3.07 -7.80 8.08
N LEU A 52 2.19 -7.26 8.92
CA LEU A 52 2.60 -6.45 10.07
C LEU A 52 3.39 -7.25 11.11
N ALA A 53 2.95 -8.48 11.42
CA ALA A 53 3.67 -9.36 12.34
C ALA A 53 5.07 -9.71 11.81
N MET A 54 5.18 -9.97 10.49
CA MET A 54 6.46 -10.21 9.84
C MET A 54 7.38 -8.99 9.89
N LEU A 55 6.86 -7.79 9.65
CA LEU A 55 7.63 -6.54 9.76
C LEU A 55 8.20 -6.31 11.17
N GLN A 56 7.45 -6.68 12.21
CA GLN A 56 7.93 -6.59 13.59
C GLN A 56 8.98 -7.66 13.89
N ALA A 57 8.69 -8.92 13.54
CA ALA A 57 9.54 -10.06 13.90
C ALA A 57 10.84 -10.11 13.08
N SER A 58 10.78 -9.83 11.78
CA SER A 58 11.91 -9.98 10.87
C SER A 58 12.71 -8.69 10.68
N TRP A 59 12.04 -7.52 10.70
CA TRP A 59 12.70 -6.23 10.44
C TRP A 59 12.84 -5.38 11.71
N GLY A 60 12.37 -5.87 12.87
CA GLY A 60 12.49 -5.16 14.15
C GLY A 60 11.70 -3.85 14.21
N LEU A 61 10.71 -3.66 13.35
CA LEU A 61 9.99 -2.39 13.27
C LEU A 61 9.09 -2.17 14.50
N PRO A 62 9.05 -0.95 15.07
CA PRO A 62 8.18 -0.65 16.20
C PRO A 62 6.69 -0.87 15.89
N ALA A 63 5.93 -1.31 16.89
CA ALA A 63 4.50 -1.55 16.74
C ALA A 63 3.73 -0.30 16.26
N GLU A 64 4.10 0.89 16.74
CA GLU A 64 3.51 2.17 16.29
C GLU A 64 3.72 2.41 14.79
N PHE A 65 4.91 2.07 14.28
CA PHE A 65 5.27 2.26 12.89
C PHE A 65 4.44 1.31 12.02
N CYS A 66 4.35 0.04 12.41
CA CYS A 66 3.49 -0.95 11.77
C CYS A 66 2.01 -0.51 11.77
N GLN A 67 1.52 0.08 12.85
CA GLN A 67 0.14 0.59 12.90
C GLN A 67 -0.10 1.75 11.92
N ARG A 68 0.89 2.64 11.75
CA ARG A 68 0.83 3.71 10.73
C ARG A 68 0.86 3.11 9.32
N LEU A 69 1.75 2.15 9.06
CA LEU A 69 1.87 1.46 7.78
C LEU A 69 0.57 0.77 7.37
N ARG A 70 -0.14 0.13 8.31
CA ARG A 70 -1.43 -0.55 8.07
C ARG A 70 -2.49 0.33 7.39
N ARG A 71 -2.42 1.64 7.57
CA ARG A 71 -3.38 2.58 6.98
C ARG A 71 -3.12 2.81 5.49
N HIS A 72 -1.92 2.52 5.00
CA HIS A 72 -1.53 2.78 3.62
C HIS A 72 -2.03 1.69 2.68
N TYR A 73 -2.30 2.10 1.45
CA TYR A 73 -2.73 1.23 0.37
C TYR A 73 -2.29 1.83 -0.98
N LEU A 74 -2.17 0.95 -1.96
CA LEU A 74 -2.00 1.32 -3.35
C LEU A 74 -3.04 0.62 -4.22
N VAL A 75 -3.37 1.25 -5.34
CA VAL A 75 -4.28 0.70 -6.34
C VAL A 75 -3.50 0.54 -7.63
N LEU A 76 -3.51 -0.68 -8.16
CA LEU A 76 -2.93 -1.05 -9.43
C LEU A 76 -4.04 -1.21 -10.47
N GLN A 77 -3.72 -0.83 -11.71
CA GLN A 77 -4.50 -1.12 -12.89
C GLN A 77 -3.54 -1.55 -14.00
N GLY A 78 -3.59 -2.83 -14.39
CA GLY A 78 -2.73 -3.36 -15.45
C GLY A 78 -1.23 -3.24 -15.16
N GLY A 79 -0.82 -3.28 -13.89
CA GLY A 79 0.59 -3.12 -13.49
C GLY A 79 1.05 -1.67 -13.29
N GLU A 80 0.20 -0.67 -13.52
CA GLU A 80 0.49 0.74 -13.20
C GLU A 80 -0.10 1.14 -11.84
N ILE A 81 0.64 1.92 -11.05
CA ILE A 81 0.14 2.53 -9.82
C ILE A 81 -0.74 3.72 -10.18
N VAL A 82 -2.06 3.50 -10.16
CA VAL A 82 -3.05 4.54 -10.45
C VAL A 82 -3.39 5.38 -9.23
N THR A 83 -3.15 4.90 -8.01
CA THR A 83 -3.39 5.66 -6.77
C THR A 83 -2.56 5.12 -5.61
N VAL A 84 -2.06 6.03 -4.77
CA VAL A 84 -1.50 5.72 -3.44
C VAL A 84 -2.25 6.54 -2.40
N GLY A 85 -2.48 5.96 -1.23
CA GLY A 85 -3.15 6.68 -0.15
C GLY A 85 -2.96 6.04 1.21
N HIS A 86 -3.40 6.76 2.24
CA HIS A 86 -3.61 6.20 3.57
C HIS A 86 -5.04 6.48 4.02
N LYS A 87 -5.56 5.57 4.82
CA LYS A 87 -6.86 5.67 5.48
C LYS A 87 -6.76 6.73 6.58
N THR A 88 -7.39 7.87 6.39
CA THR A 88 -7.57 8.91 7.43
C THR A 88 -8.73 8.56 8.37
N THR A 89 -9.68 7.76 7.88
CA THR A 89 -10.82 7.18 8.62
C THR A 89 -11.05 5.73 8.17
N HIS A 90 -11.74 4.92 8.99
CA HIS A 90 -12.14 3.55 8.61
C HIS A 90 -13.01 3.57 7.34
N PHE A 91 -12.88 2.54 6.48
CA PHE A 91 -13.82 2.31 5.38
C PHE A 91 -15.25 2.22 5.93
N LYS A 92 -16.20 2.96 5.34
CA LYS A 92 -17.62 2.61 5.51
C LYS A 92 -17.78 1.20 4.93
N ARG A 93 -18.20 0.25 5.76
CA ARG A 93 -18.35 -1.16 5.37
C ARG A 93 -19.47 -1.37 4.35
N ASP A 94 -20.36 -0.40 4.20
CA ASP A 94 -21.45 -0.41 3.24
C ASP A 94 -21.32 0.78 2.28
N ARG A 95 -21.04 0.46 1.02
CA ARG A 95 -21.53 1.25 -0.12
C ARG A 95 -22.51 0.34 -0.86
N HIS A 96 -23.79 0.48 -0.50
CA HIS A 96 -24.89 0.15 -1.40
C HIS A 96 -24.88 1.17 -2.55
#